data_AF-A0A660YA33-F1
#
_entry.id   AF-A0A660YA33-F1
#
_cell.length_a   1.000
_cell.length_b   1.000
_cell.length_c   1.000
_cell.angle_alpha   90.00
_cell.angle_beta   90.00
_cell.angle_gamma   90.00
#
_symmetry.space_group_name_H-M   'P 1'
#
loop_
_entity.id
_entity.type
_entity.pdbx_description
1 polymer ?
#
loop_
_entity_poly.entity_id
_entity_poly.type
_entity_poly.pdbx_seq_one_letter_code
_entity_poly.pdbx_strand_id
1 'polypeptide(L)' 'IRARRPPPSVKGRPVNIMYVAQVGVRPPRFVFFGRRTKFLPESYRRFLENRLREAFGFRGVPLRLSFRDAPRTKP' A
#
# COMPACT_ATOMS: atom_id res chain seq x y z
N ILE A 1 -2.25 10.51 -13.58
CA ILE A 1 -2.30 9.02 -13.51
C ILE A 1 -3.65 8.62 -12.90
N ARG A 2 -4.59 8.13 -13.72
CA ARG A 2 -5.93 7.73 -13.25
C ARG A 2 -5.80 6.39 -12.51
N ALA A 3 -6.22 6.31 -11.25
CA ALA A 3 -6.17 5.06 -10.49
C ALA A 3 -7.14 4.03 -11.10
N ARG A 4 -6.64 2.88 -11.54
CA ARG A 4 -7.46 1.81 -12.16
C ARG A 4 -8.51 1.21 -11.22
N ARG A 5 -8.31 1.34 -9.91
CA ARG A 5 -9.26 0.89 -8.88
C ARG A 5 -9.35 1.97 -7.80
N PRO A 6 -10.54 2.57 -7.57
CA PRO A 6 -10.68 3.54 -6.49
C PRO A 6 -10.31 2.88 -5.16
N PRO A 7 -9.66 3.61 -4.24
CA PRO A 7 -9.38 3.07 -2.93
C PRO A 7 -10.69 2.75 -2.20
N PRO A 8 -10.73 1.66 -1.41
CA PRO A 8 -11.93 1.27 -0.70
C PRO A 8 -12.31 2.37 0.29
N SER A 9 -13.59 2.73 0.28
CA SER A 9 -14.17 3.60 1.30
C SER A 9 -14.55 2.76 2.50
N VAL A 10 -13.95 3.05 3.65
CA VAL A 10 -14.31 2.39 4.91
C VAL A 10 -15.09 3.40 5.75
N LYS A 11 -16.31 3.07 6.17
CA LYS A 11 -17.18 3.98 6.95
C LYS A 11 -17.30 5.39 6.30
N GLY A 12 -17.57 5.44 5.00
CA GLY A 12 -17.86 6.68 4.27
C GLY A 12 -16.68 7.62 4.00
N ARG A 13 -15.44 7.30 4.41
CA ARG A 13 -14.25 8.07 3.98
C ARG A 13 -13.26 7.18 3.23
N PRO A 14 -12.69 7.67 2.10
CA PRO A 14 -11.73 6.90 1.32
C PRO A 14 -10.45 6.69 2.10
N VAL A 15 -9.80 5.54 1.90
CA VAL A 15 -8.42 5.34 2.31
C VAL A 15 -7.52 6.11 1.33
N ASN A 16 -6.66 6.98 1.85
CA ASN A 16 -5.73 7.72 1.00
C ASN A 16 -4.31 7.19 1.20
N ILE A 17 -3.68 6.69 0.15
CA ILE A 17 -2.27 6.29 0.14
C ILE A 17 -1.49 7.47 -0.44
N MET A 18 -0.57 8.01 0.35
CA MET A 18 0.18 9.22 -0.02
C MET A 18 1.46 8.85 -0.76
N TYR A 19 2.24 7.95 -0.20
CA TYR A 19 3.49 7.49 -0.78
C TYR A 19 3.83 6.07 -0.33
N VAL A 20 4.77 5.46 -1.04
CA VAL A 20 5.32 4.14 -0.74
C VAL A 20 6.84 4.22 -0.75
N ALA A 21 7.48 3.54 0.20
CA ALA A 21 8.93 3.46 0.29
C ALA A 21 9.38 2.00 0.37
N GLN A 22 10.46 1.66 -0.33
CA GLN A 22 11.14 0.39 -0.15
C GLN A 22 12.10 0.50 1.04
N VAL A 23 11.88 -0.32 2.08
CA VAL A 23 12.66 -0.31 3.33
C VAL A 23 13.58 -1.52 3.49
N GLY A 24 13.57 -2.43 2.52
CA GLY A 24 14.38 -3.64 2.54
C GLY A 24 14.46 -4.29 1.17
N VAL A 25 15.55 -5.01 0.92
CA VAL A 25 15.88 -5.55 -0.40
C VAL A 25 15.74 -7.08 -0.46
N ARG A 26 16.14 -7.81 0.59
CA ARG A 26 16.08 -9.29 0.64
C ARG A 26 15.45 -9.77 1.96
N PRO A 27 14.15 -10.12 2.00
CA PRO A 27 13.16 -9.99 0.93
C PRO A 27 12.76 -8.52 0.67
N PRO A 28 12.24 -8.15 -0.52
CA PRO A 28 11.76 -6.80 -0.79
C PRO A 28 10.64 -6.40 0.15
N ARG A 29 10.83 -5.28 0.86
CA ARG A 29 9.85 -4.75 1.83
C ARG A 29 9.38 -3.37 1.41
N PHE A 30 8.07 -3.20 1.29
CA PHE A 30 7.45 -1.93 0.97
C PHE A 30 6.56 -1.46 2.11
N VAL A 31 6.69 -0.18 2.47
CA VAL A 31 5.84 0.47 3.46
C VAL A 31 5.01 1.53 2.78
N PHE A 32 3.70 1.37 2.85
CA PHE A 32 2.72 2.34 2.38
C PHE A 32 2.36 3.30 3.52
N PHE A 33 2.49 4.59 3.25
CA PHE A 33 2.11 5.65 4.16
C PHE A 33 0.87 6.36 3.66
N GLY A 34 -0.07 6.62 4.55
CA GLY A 34 -1.31 7.26 4.17
C GLY A 34 -2.23 7.55 5.35
N ARG A 35 -3.51 7.75 5.05
CA ARG A 35 -4.55 7.95 6.05
C ARG A 35 -5.49 6.76 6.05
N ARG A 36 -5.76 6.21 7.23
CA ARG A 36 -6.69 5.08 7.43
C ARG A 36 -6.23 3.82 6.71
N THR A 37 -4.92 3.67 6.52
CA THR A 37 -4.35 2.53 5.79
C THR A 37 -4.56 1.23 6.58
N LYS A 38 -4.71 1.31 7.90
CA LYS A 38 -5.11 0.18 8.76
C LYS A 38 -6.43 -0.47 8.35
N PHE A 39 -7.36 0.33 7.80
CA PHE A 39 -8.68 -0.14 7.39
C PHE A 39 -8.71 -0.74 5.97
N LEU A 40 -7.57 -0.79 5.28
CA LEU A 40 -7.51 -1.44 3.96
C LEU A 40 -7.93 -2.92 4.09
N PRO A 41 -8.97 -3.36 3.36
CA PRO A 41 -9.33 -4.76 3.26
C PRO A 41 -8.15 -5.57 2.72
N GLU A 42 -8.03 -6.81 3.18
CA GLU A 42 -6.97 -7.72 2.76
C GLU A 42 -6.95 -7.93 1.23
N SER A 43 -8.12 -7.96 0.60
CA SER A 43 -8.25 -8.04 -0.86
C SER A 43 -7.56 -6.89 -1.60
N TYR A 44 -7.61 -5.66 -1.05
CA TYR A 44 -6.94 -4.51 -1.65
C TYR A 44 -5.42 -4.55 -1.40
N ARG A 45 -4.99 -5.08 -0.25
CA ARG A 45 -3.56 -5.29 0.03
C ARG A 45 -2.94 -6.28 -0.95
N ARG A 46 -3.61 -7.41 -1.21
CA ARG A 46 -3.22 -8.39 -2.23
C ARG A 46 -3.22 -7.79 -3.64
N PHE A 47 -4.19 -6.94 -3.96
CA PHE A 47 -4.19 -6.19 -5.23
C PHE A 47 -2.94 -5.32 -5.36
N LEU A 48 -2.57 -4.55 -4.33
CA LEU A 48 -1.35 -3.73 -4.35
C LEU A 48 -0.08 -4.59 -4.46
N GLU A 49 -0.04 -5.73 -3.79
CA GLU A 49 1.06 -6.69 -3.90
C GLU A 49 1.22 -7.19 -5.33
N ASN A 50 0.14 -7.68 -5.94
CA ASN A 50 0.16 -8.18 -7.31
C ASN A 50 0.58 -7.09 -8.31
N ARG A 51 0.12 -5.84 -8.11
CA ARG A 51 0.54 -4.73 -8.96
C ARG A 51 2.01 -4.37 -8.79
N LEU A 52 2.56 -4.44 -7.58
CA LEU A 52 4.01 -4.30 -7.37
C LEU A 52 4.79 -5.46 -8.01
N ARG A 53 4.28 -6.69 -7.93
CA ARG A 53 4.88 -7.87 -8.60
C ARG A 53 4.93 -7.68 -10.10
N GLU A 54 3.83 -7.28 -10.71
CA GLU A 54 3.71 -7.04 -12.15
C GLU A 54 4.60 -5.89 -12.62
N ALA A 55 4.65 -4.79 -11.86
CA ALA A 55 5.40 -3.59 -12.26
C ALA A 55 6.93 -3.77 -12.19
N PHE A 56 7.43 -4.52 -11.21
CA PHE A 56 8.87 -4.68 -10.95
C PHE A 56 9.40 -6.09 -11.21
N GLY A 57 8.56 -7.01 -11.68
CA GLY A 57 8.98 -8.37 -12.05
C GLY A 57 9.32 -9.29 -10.88
N PHE A 58 8.75 -9.08 -9.68
CA PHE A 58 9.03 -9.89 -8.48
C PHE A 58 8.35 -11.28 -8.54
N ARG A 59 8.79 -12.14 -9.46
CA ARG A 59 8.32 -13.52 -9.61
C ARG A 59 9.15 -14.46 -8.71
N GLY A 60 8.48 -15.26 -7.89
CA GLY A 60 9.14 -16.27 -7.04
C GLY A 60 9.77 -15.76 -5.74
N VAL A 61 9.76 -14.45 -5.46
CA VAL A 61 10.23 -13.88 -4.19
C VAL A 61 9.06 -13.44 -3.30
N PRO A 62 9.08 -13.66 -1.98
CA PRO A 62 8.05 -13.14 -1.10
C PRO A 62 8.18 -11.61 -0.99
N LEU A 63 7.09 -10.88 -1.22
CA LEU A 63 6.98 -9.45 -0.97
C LEU A 63 6.36 -9.22 0.39
N ARG A 64 6.97 -8.35 1.20
CA ARG A 64 6.34 -7.92 2.46
C ARG A 64 5.82 -6.51 2.33
N LEU A 65 4.51 -6.37 2.49
CA LEU A 65 3.86 -5.06 2.53
C LEU A 65 3.53 -4.69 3.96
N SER A 66 3.73 -3.44 4.31
CA SER A 66 3.31 -2.87 5.59
C SER A 66 2.57 -1.57 5.34
N PHE A 67 1.55 -1.32 6.15
CA PHE A 67 0.69 -0.15 6.02
C PHE A 67 0.79 0.66 7.31
N ARG A 68 1.23 1.91 7.19
CA ARG A 68 1.34 2.83 8.31
C ARG A 68 0.47 4.04 8.06
N ASP A 69 -0.19 4.50 9.12
CA ASP A 69 -0.79 5.82 9.09
C ASP A 69 0.34 6.84 9.21
N ALA A 70 0.39 7.80 8.29
CA ALA A 70 1.34 8.89 8.39
C ALA A 70 1.05 9.69 9.67
N PRO A 71 2.07 10.10 10.44
CA PRO A 71 1.85 10.97 11.58
C PRO A 71 1.12 12.22 11.09
N ARG A 72 0.06 12.61 11.80
CA ARG A 72 -0.45 13.97 11.65
C ARG A 72 0.67 14.86 12.17
N THR A 73 1.43 15.50 11.29
CA THR A 73 2.12 16.74 11.67
C THR A 73 1.03 17.62 12.26
N LYS A 74 1.06 17.78 13.59
CA LYS A 74 0.33 18.88 14.21
C LYS A 74 0.99 20.15 13.66
N PRO A 75 0.21 21.09 13.12
CA PRO A 75 0.75 22.39 12.75
C PRO A 75 1.35 23.08 13.98
#